data_AF-A0A537R4T3-F1
#
_entry.id   AF-A0A537R4T3-F1
#
_cell.length_a   1.000
_cell.length_b   1.000
_cell.length_c   1.000
_cell.angle_alpha   90.00
_cell.angle_beta   90.00
_cell.angle_gamma   90.00
#
_symmetry.space_group_name_H-M   'P 1'
#
loop_
_entity.id
_entity.type
_entity.pdbx_description
1 polymer ?
#
loop_
_entity_poly.entity_id
_entity_poly.type
_entity_poly.pdbx_seq_one_letter_code
_entity_poly.pdbx_strand_id
1 'polypeptide(L)'
;ALGTPGSYGILQTQVQALVQHLDFGSPLQEAIEQPRARLWDGRLVEPESRFEPAVLDKLVERGHTIQRSRAWIMRVGGMQGVAIDPATGLMTGACDPRRDGYVAPA
;
A
#
# COMPACT_ATOMS: atom_id res chain seq x y z
N ALA A 1 9.54 -0.56 11.94
CA ALA A 1 10.35 -0.47 10.71
C ALA A 1 9.50 -0.90 9.52
N LEU A 2 9.63 -0.22 8.38
CA LEU A 2 8.81 -0.46 7.19
C LEU A 2 9.62 -0.08 5.95
N GLY A 3 9.49 -0.86 4.87
CA GLY A 3 10.22 -0.61 3.63
C GLY A 3 9.62 -1.36 2.44
N THR A 4 9.85 -0.85 1.24
CA THR A 4 9.31 -1.41 -0.01
C THR A 4 10.28 -1.16 -1.17
N PRO A 5 10.40 -2.08 -2.14
CA PRO A 5 10.96 -1.75 -3.45
C PRO A 5 9.97 -0.87 -4.23
N GLY A 6 10.42 -0.25 -5.33
CA GLY A 6 9.52 0.47 -6.24
C GLY A 6 10.06 1.73 -6.90
N SER A 7 11.35 2.06 -6.74
CA SER A 7 11.96 3.29 -7.28
C SER A 7 11.17 4.54 -6.83
N TYR A 8 10.80 5.43 -7.74
CA TYR A 8 9.99 6.63 -7.44
C TYR A 8 8.61 6.32 -6.80
N GLY A 9 8.13 5.07 -6.89
CA GLY A 9 6.92 4.64 -6.18
C GLY A 9 7.10 4.46 -4.67
N ILE A 10 8.34 4.34 -4.17
CA ILE A 10 8.64 4.07 -2.75
C ILE A 10 8.00 5.11 -1.82
N LEU A 11 8.10 6.39 -2.19
CA LEU A 11 7.54 7.49 -1.40
C LEU A 11 6.01 7.48 -1.36
N GLN A 12 5.36 6.94 -2.40
CA GLN A 12 3.90 6.83 -2.48
C GLN A 12 3.40 5.60 -1.72
N THR A 13 4.05 4.46 -1.92
CA THR A 13 3.67 3.17 -1.31
C THR A 13 3.80 3.21 0.21
N GLN A 14 4.89 3.77 0.74
CA GLN A 14 5.10 3.83 2.19
C GLN A 14 4.06 4.69 2.90
N VAL A 15 3.77 5.87 2.36
CA VAL A 15 2.78 6.79 2.95
C VAL A 15 1.40 6.17 2.95
N GLN A 16 0.98 5.49 1.88
CA GLN A 16 -0.32 4.80 1.84
C GLN A 16 -0.48 3.77 2.97
N ALA A 17 0.54 2.94 3.23
CA ALA A 17 0.49 1.97 4.33
C ALA A 17 0.57 2.65 5.72
N LEU A 18 1.38 3.71 5.85
CA LEU A 18 1.51 4.45 7.11
C LEU A 18 0.22 5.16 7.49
N VAL A 19 -0.48 5.79 6.54
CA VAL A 19 -1.78 6.42 6.79
C VAL A 19 -2.79 5.37 7.27
N GLN A 20 -2.84 4.19 6.65
CA GLN A 20 -3.71 3.11 7.11
C GLN A 20 -3.37 2.66 8.54
N HIS A 21 -2.08 2.49 8.85
CA HIS A 21 -1.67 1.99 10.15
C HIS A 21 -1.79 3.02 11.28
N LEU A 22 -1.39 4.27 11.02
CA LEU A 22 -1.27 5.32 12.04
C LEU A 22 -2.53 6.18 12.14
N ASP A 23 -3.12 6.57 11.00
CA ASP A 23 -4.26 7.48 10.99
C ASP A 23 -5.59 6.71 11.09
N PHE A 24 -5.71 5.58 10.39
CA PHE A 24 -6.90 4.73 10.42
C PHE A 24 -6.82 3.58 11.44
N GLY A 25 -5.67 3.37 12.07
CA GLY A 25 -5.49 2.35 13.10
C GLY A 25 -5.57 0.90 12.61
N SER A 26 -5.44 0.66 11.29
CA SER A 26 -5.45 -0.70 10.74
C SER A 26 -4.27 -1.52 11.30
N PRO A 27 -4.46 -2.81 11.62
CA PRO A 27 -3.35 -3.72 11.91
C PRO A 27 -2.29 -3.70 10.80
N LEU A 28 -1.02 -3.91 11.15
CA LEU A 28 0.10 -3.71 10.22
C LEU A 28 -0.03 -4.52 8.92
N GLN A 29 -0.43 -5.79 9.00
CA GLN A 29 -0.65 -6.64 7.82
C GLN A 29 -1.77 -6.08 6.95
N GLU A 30 -2.91 -5.73 7.56
CA GLU A 30 -4.03 -5.15 6.84
C GLU A 30 -3.63 -3.84 6.15
N ALA A 31 -2.92 -2.95 6.84
CA ALA A 31 -2.43 -1.68 6.29
C ALA A 31 -1.55 -1.88 5.04
N ILE A 32 -0.72 -2.92 5.02
CA ILE A 32 0.09 -3.29 3.85
C ILE A 32 -0.78 -3.86 2.71
N GLU A 33 -1.82 -4.61 3.04
CA GLU A 33 -2.70 -5.27 2.08
C GLU A 33 -3.70 -4.33 1.41
N GLN A 34 -4.02 -3.19 2.03
CA GLN A 34 -4.93 -2.19 1.47
C GLN A 34 -4.61 -1.87 -0.01
N PRO A 35 -5.64 -1.58 -0.83
CA PRO A 35 -5.46 -1.23 -2.23
C PRO A 35 -4.56 -0.01 -2.35
N ARG A 36 -3.62 -0.09 -3.28
CA ARG A 36 -2.66 0.99 -3.55
C ARG A 36 -2.80 1.54 -4.95
N ALA A 37 -2.50 2.82 -5.08
CA ALA A 37 -2.40 3.50 -6.35
C ALA A 37 -1.02 4.10 -6.52
N ARG A 38 -0.58 4.21 -7.78
CA ARG A 38 0.62 4.94 -8.14
C ARG A 38 0.27 6.08 -9.08
N LEU A 39 0.67 7.29 -8.71
CA LEU A 39 0.68 8.43 -9.61
C LEU A 39 1.98 8.40 -10.43
N TRP A 40 1.83 8.44 -11.74
CA TRP A 40 2.88 8.66 -12.72
C TRP A 40 2.96 10.15 -13.09
N ASP A 41 3.84 10.51 -14.01
CA ASP A 41 4.01 11.89 -14.43
C ASP A 41 2.69 12.51 -14.92
N GLY A 42 2.49 13.78 -14.57
CA GLY A 42 1.26 14.50 -14.89
C GLY A 42 0.07 14.03 -14.05
N ARG A 43 -0.89 13.36 -14.68
CA ARG A 43 -2.20 13.03 -14.08
C ARG A 43 -2.59 11.57 -14.19
N LEU A 44 -1.68 10.70 -14.64
CA LEU A 44 -1.94 9.28 -14.83
C LEU A 44 -1.83 8.55 -13.50
N VAL A 45 -2.94 7.98 -13.03
CA VAL A 45 -3.01 7.15 -11.84
C VAL A 45 -3.21 5.71 -12.27
N GLU A 46 -2.36 4.81 -11.76
CA GLU A 46 -2.51 3.37 -11.90
C GLU A 46 -2.94 2.77 -10.54
N PRO A 47 -4.25 2.62 -10.30
CA PRO A 47 -4.80 2.00 -9.10
C PRO A 47 -4.92 0.50 -9.25
N GLU A 48 -4.83 -0.24 -8.14
CA GLU A 48 -5.34 -1.60 -8.07
C GLU A 48 -6.87 -1.64 -8.20
N SER A 49 -7.42 -2.71 -8.81
CA SER A 49 -8.87 -2.81 -9.06
C SER A 49 -9.71 -3.07 -7.80
N ARG A 50 -9.11 -3.06 -6.63
CA ARG A 50 -9.77 -3.24 -5.32
C ARG A 50 -10.25 -1.91 -4.73
N PHE A 51 -9.92 -0.78 -5.33
CA PHE A 51 -10.60 0.48 -5.02
C PHE A 51 -12.05 0.44 -5.46
N GLU A 52 -12.92 1.05 -4.66
CA GLU A 52 -14.32 1.28 -5.03
C GLU A 52 -14.41 2.07 -6.35
N PRO A 53 -15.21 1.61 -7.34
CA PRO A 53 -15.32 2.28 -8.63
C PRO A 53 -15.68 3.77 -8.51
N ALA A 54 -16.57 4.11 -7.57
CA ALA A 54 -16.98 5.49 -7.33
C ALA A 54 -15.82 6.42 -6.91
N VAL A 55 -14.79 5.90 -6.23
CA VAL A 55 -13.59 6.68 -5.89
C VAL A 55 -12.79 7.01 -7.15
N LEU A 56 -12.64 6.03 -8.05
CA LEU A 56 -11.93 6.21 -9.31
C LEU A 56 -12.65 7.18 -10.24
N ASP A 57 -13.98 7.10 -10.32
CA ASP A 57 -14.80 8.03 -11.09
C ASP A 57 -14.64 9.48 -10.59
N LYS A 58 -14.59 9.68 -9.26
CA LYS A 58 -14.33 10.99 -8.67
C LYS A 58 -12.94 11.54 -8.96
N LEU A 59 -11.94 10.67 -9.15
CA LEU A 59 -10.62 11.10 -9.63
C LEU A 59 -10.68 11.52 -11.10
N VAL A 60 -11.42 10.81 -11.95
CA VAL A 60 -11.63 11.20 -13.35
C VAL A 60 -12.33 12.56 -13.45
N GLU A 61 -13.38 12.79 -12.67
CA GLU A 61 -14.07 14.10 -12.59
C GLU A 61 -13.12 15.25 -12.21
N ARG A 62 -12.08 14.96 -11.40
CA ARG A 62 -11.04 15.92 -11.00
C ARG A 62 -9.92 16.08 -12.04
N GLY A 63 -10.01 15.38 -13.17
CA GLY A 63 -9.09 15.49 -14.29
C GLY A 63 -7.92 14.52 -14.26
N HIS A 64 -7.98 13.46 -13.45
CA HIS A 64 -7.01 12.36 -13.48
C HIS A 64 -7.34 11.38 -14.60
N THR A 65 -6.29 10.76 -15.16
CA THR A 65 -6.43 9.63 -16.10
C THR A 65 -6.23 8.34 -15.32
N ILE A 66 -7.20 7.43 -15.34
CA ILE A 66 -7.12 6.16 -14.62
C ILE A 66 -6.68 5.03 -15.55
N GLN A 67 -5.54 4.39 -15.25
CA GLN A 67 -5.09 3.17 -15.90
C GLN A 67 -5.64 1.94 -15.16
N ARG A 68 -6.67 1.31 -15.73
CA ARG A 68 -7.26 0.08 -15.19
C ARG A 68 -6.19 -1.01 -15.05
N SER A 69 -6.18 -1.66 -13.89
CA SER A 69 -5.22 -2.71 -13.53
C SER A 69 -5.91 -3.91 -12.88
N ARG A 70 -5.13 -4.90 -12.44
CA ARG A 70 -5.63 -6.08 -11.70
C ARG A 70 -5.80 -5.76 -10.21
N ALA A 71 -6.40 -6.70 -9.47
CA ALA A 71 -6.60 -6.57 -8.02
C ALA A 71 -5.29 -6.39 -7.25
N TRP A 72 -4.23 -7.04 -7.71
CA TRP A 72 -2.88 -6.93 -7.17
C TRP A 72 -1.91 -6.66 -8.31
N ILE A 73 -1.07 -5.63 -8.18
CA ILE A 73 -0.03 -5.34 -9.16
C ILE A 73 1.32 -5.09 -8.50
N MET A 74 2.38 -5.54 -9.18
CA MET A 74 3.76 -5.36 -8.74
C MET A 74 4.23 -3.91 -8.75
N ARG A 75 3.58 -3.05 -9.54
CA ARG A 75 3.99 -1.66 -9.78
C ARG A 75 3.74 -0.71 -8.61
N VAL A 76 2.97 -1.16 -7.60
CA VAL A 76 2.69 -0.42 -6.35
C VAL A 76 3.54 -0.88 -5.17
N GLY A 77 4.62 -1.63 -5.41
CA GLY A 77 5.63 -1.99 -4.42
C GLY A 77 5.60 -3.46 -4.00
N GLY A 78 6.12 -3.74 -2.81
CA GLY A 78 6.33 -5.09 -2.27
C GLY A 78 6.80 -5.00 -0.81
N MET A 79 5.97 -4.40 0.03
CA MET A 79 6.35 -3.93 1.37
C MET A 79 6.65 -5.05 2.36
N GLN A 80 7.59 -4.80 3.26
CA GLN A 80 7.81 -5.61 4.45
C GLN A 80 7.79 -4.67 5.66
N GLY A 81 7.25 -5.15 6.78
CA GLY A 81 7.09 -4.33 7.98
C GLY A 81 7.26 -5.13 9.26
N VAL A 82 7.77 -4.46 10.28
CA VAL A 82 7.78 -4.94 11.68
C VAL A 82 7.37 -3.79 12.59
N ALA A 83 6.36 -3.99 13.40
CA ALA A 83 5.96 -3.09 14.48
C ALA A 83 6.31 -3.70 15.84
N ILE A 84 6.57 -2.83 16.81
CA ILE A 84 6.82 -3.19 18.21
C ILE A 84 5.82 -2.39 19.04
N ASP A 85 5.00 -3.08 19.83
CA ASP A 85 4.19 -2.43 20.85
C ASP A 85 5.12 -1.95 21.99
N PRO A 86 5.24 -0.63 22.23
CA PRO A 86 6.15 -0.11 23.25
C PRO A 86 5.73 -0.48 24.68
N ALA A 87 4.47 -0.83 24.93
CA ALA A 87 3.99 -1.20 26.27
C ALA A 87 4.30 -2.66 26.62
N THR A 88 4.18 -3.56 25.65
CA THR A 88 4.32 -5.02 25.86
C THR A 88 5.61 -5.61 25.31
N GLY A 89 6.27 -4.91 24.38
CA GLY A 89 7.39 -5.44 23.60
C GLY A 89 6.97 -6.43 22.51
N LEU A 90 5.67 -6.66 22.30
CA LEU A 90 5.17 -7.60 21.29
C LEU A 90 5.58 -7.13 19.88
N MET A 91 6.17 -8.03 19.11
CA MET A 91 6.54 -7.78 17.73
C MET A 91 5.48 -8.33 16.76
N THR A 92 5.04 -7.50 15.83
CA THR A 92 4.18 -7.92 14.71
C THR A 92 4.94 -7.74 13.41
N GLY A 93 5.18 -8.83 12.69
CA GLY A 93 5.72 -8.79 11.33
C GLY A 93 4.59 -8.82 10.29
N ALA A 94 4.84 -8.22 9.13
CA ALA A 94 3.92 -8.25 8.01
C ALA A 94 4.66 -8.31 6.66
N CYS A 95 4.13 -9.08 5.72
CA CYS A 95 4.67 -9.25 4.38
C CYS A 95 3.62 -8.98 3.30
N ASP A 96 3.99 -8.24 2.27
CA ASP A 96 3.09 -7.84 1.18
C ASP A 96 2.75 -9.03 0.26
N PRO A 97 1.46 -9.38 0.09
CA PRO A 97 1.04 -10.52 -0.75
C PRO A 97 1.28 -10.29 -2.25
N ARG A 98 1.69 -9.07 -2.65
CA ARG A 98 2.11 -8.81 -4.04
C ARG A 98 3.41 -9.51 -4.37
N ARG A 99 4.22 -9.92 -3.39
CA ARG A 99 5.51 -10.60 -3.62
C ARG A 99 5.53 -11.93 -2.88
N ASP A 100 6.41 -12.82 -3.32
CA ASP A 100 6.74 -14.03 -2.57
C ASP A 100 7.62 -13.63 -1.38
N GLY A 101 7.00 -13.47 -0.22
CA GLY A 101 7.66 -13.15 1.05
C GLY A 101 6.95 -13.83 2.21
N TYR A 102 7.60 -13.93 3.34
CA TYR A 102 7.03 -14.52 4.55
C TYR A 102 7.54 -13.80 5.80
N VAL A 103 6.76 -13.91 6.87
CA VAL A 103 7.15 -13.52 8.23
C VAL A 103 7.27 -14.81 9.03
N ALA A 104 8.41 -14.99 9.69
CA ALA A 104 8.61 -16.08 10.63
C ALA A 104 8.69 -15.48 12.04
N PRO A 105 7.77 -15.82 12.96
CA PRO A 105 7.97 -15.54 14.37
C PRO A 105 9.11 -16.42 14.91
N ALA A 106 9.82 -15.91 15.91
CA ALA A 106 10.82 -16.67 16.66
C ALA A 106 10.16 -17.71 17.59
#